data_AF-A0A2Z6RDQ7-F1
#
_entry.id   AF-A0A2Z6RDQ7-F1
#
_cell.length_a   1.000
_cell.length_b   1.000
_cell.length_c   1.000
_cell.angle_alpha   90.00
_cell.angle_beta   90.00
_cell.angle_gamma   90.00
#
_symmetry.space_group_name_H-M   'P 1'
#
loop_
_entity.id
_entity.type
_entity.pdbx_description
1 polymer ?
#
loop_
_entity_poly.entity_id
_entity_poly.type
_entity_poly.pdbx_seq_one_letter_code
_entity_poly.pdbx_strand_id
1 'polypeptide(L)' 'MRQSRWLTKSKNMIQPSLQGRKNLGLNKPAIKILENEEVNGLDFFDLTQEELEHYGMKLGPVKRLIKFTKDWLFQHTIA' A
#
# COMPACT_ATOMS: atom_id res chain seq x y z
N MET A 1 -0.07 -24.47 12.61
CA MET A 1 -0.57 -23.59 11.53
C MET A 1 0.62 -22.89 10.87
N ARG A 2 1.04 -23.33 9.68
CA ARG A 2 2.12 -22.71 8.92
C ARG A 2 1.54 -21.52 8.16
N GLN A 3 1.90 -20.30 8.54
CA GLN A 3 1.63 -19.16 7.67
C GLN A 3 2.25 -19.44 6.30
N SER A 4 1.50 -19.23 5.23
CA SER A 4 1.91 -19.48 3.86
C SER A 4 3.19 -18.70 3.57
N ARG A 5 4.19 -19.32 2.95
CA ARG A 5 5.43 -18.67 2.51
C ARG A 5 5.16 -17.39 1.67
N TRP A 6 4.02 -17.38 0.98
CA TRP A 6 3.44 -16.24 0.28
C TRP A 6 3.10 -15.05 1.21
N LEU A 7 2.39 -15.29 2.32
CA LEU A 7 2.06 -14.28 3.33
C LEU A 7 3.30 -13.68 4.00
N THR A 8 4.39 -14.45 4.14
CA THR A 8 5.66 -13.96 4.70
C THR A 8 6.43 -13.11 3.69
N LYS A 9 6.39 -13.46 2.40
CA LYS A 9 7.10 -12.74 1.33
C LYS A 9 6.42 -11.41 1.00
N SER A 10 5.08 -11.36 0.95
CA SER A 10 4.33 -10.10 0.78
C SER A 10 4.54 -9.16 1.98
N LYS A 11 4.47 -9.67 3.23
CA LYS A 11 4.82 -8.91 4.44
C LYS A 11 6.25 -8.36 4.42
N ASN A 12 7.19 -9.08 3.81
CA ASN A 12 8.60 -8.69 3.73
C ASN A 12 8.91 -7.80 2.53
N MET A 13 7.97 -7.56 1.62
CA MET A 13 8.10 -6.53 0.57
C MET A 13 7.46 -5.22 1.00
N ILE A 14 6.40 -5.29 1.83
CA ILE A 14 5.76 -4.12 2.45
C ILE A 14 6.63 -3.56 3.59
N GLN A 15 7.39 -4.41 4.30
CA GLN A 15 8.23 -3.95 5.42
C GLN A 15 9.41 -3.05 5.02
N PRO A 16 10.21 -3.33 3.98
CA PRO A 16 11.33 -2.46 3.60
C PRO A 16 10.88 -1.10 3.05
N SER A 17 9.72 -1.04 2.37
CA SER A 17 9.13 0.23 1.93
C SER A 17 8.55 1.04 3.09
N LEU A 18 8.11 0.38 4.18
CA LEU A 18 7.64 1.02 5.41
C LEU A 18 8.74 1.33 6.45
N GLN A 19 9.88 0.63 6.45
CA GLN A 19 10.94 0.81 7.45
C GLN A 19 11.80 2.06 7.20
N GLY A 20 11.85 2.55 5.95
CA GLY A 20 12.61 3.76 5.61
C GLY A 20 11.82 5.05 5.63
N ARG A 21 10.51 5.03 5.35
CA ARG A 21 9.74 6.26 5.10
C ARG A 21 8.29 6.12 5.56
N LYS A 22 7.96 6.82 6.65
CA LYS A 22 6.60 7.13 7.14
C LYS A 22 5.65 5.93 7.19
N ASN A 23 5.38 5.42 8.39
CA ASN A 23 4.14 4.73 8.67
C ASN A 23 2.98 5.59 8.11
N LEU A 24 2.30 5.12 7.05
CA LEU A 24 1.29 5.90 6.31
C LEU A 24 0.03 6.19 7.15
N GLY A 25 0.03 5.81 8.43
CA GLY A 25 -1.08 6.03 9.35
C GLY A 25 -2.34 5.33 8.89
N LEU A 26 -2.21 4.21 8.18
CA LEU A 26 -3.35 3.39 7.77
C LEU A 26 -3.91 2.69 9.00
N ASN A 27 -5.23 2.68 9.14
CA ASN A 27 -5.90 1.92 10.18
C ASN A 27 -6.06 0.45 9.73
N LYS A 28 -6.38 -0.44 10.68
CA LYS A 28 -6.55 -1.87 10.40
C LYS A 28 -7.56 -2.16 9.26
N PRO A 29 -8.72 -1.47 9.16
CA PRO A 29 -9.64 -1.68 8.05
C PRO A 29 -9.03 -1.36 6.68
N ALA A 30 -8.31 -0.24 6.54
CA ALA A 30 -7.68 0.11 5.26
C ALA A 30 -6.61 -0.91 4.85
N ILE A 31 -5.83 -1.42 5.80
CA ILE A 31 -4.85 -2.48 5.54
C ILE A 31 -5.55 -3.76 5.08
N LYS A 32 -6.66 -4.13 5.74
CA LYS A 32 -7.42 -5.34 5.39
C LYS A 32 -8.01 -5.28 3.97
N ILE A 33 -8.40 -4.10 3.49
CA ILE A 33 -8.86 -3.94 2.10
C ILE A 33 -7.73 -4.30 1.13
N LEU A 34 -6.53 -3.75 1.34
CA LEU A 34 -5.37 -4.06 0.49
C LEU A 34 -5.00 -5.54 0.55
N GLU A 35 -5.09 -6.17 1.72
CA GLU A 35 -4.85 -7.61 1.88
C GLU A 35 -5.91 -8.47 1.17
N ASN A 36 -7.19 -8.09 1.22
CA ASN A 36 -8.29 -8.82 0.60
C ASN A 36 -8.24 -8.76 -0.94
N GLU A 37 -7.88 -7.60 -1.49
CA GLU A 37 -7.71 -7.40 -2.94
C GLU A 37 -6.33 -7.87 -3.42
N GLU A 38 -5.56 -8.53 -2.56
CA GLU A 38 -4.23 -9.08 -2.84
C GLU A 38 -3.24 -8.06 -3.44
N VAL A 39 -3.41 -6.77 -3.11
CA VAL A 39 -2.60 -5.67 -3.64
C VAL A 39 -1.14 -5.87 -3.22
N ASN A 40 -0.28 -6.08 -4.21
CA ASN A 40 1.16 -6.20 -3.97
C ASN A 40 1.87 -4.84 -4.11
N GLY A 41 3.17 -4.80 -3.83
CA GLY A 41 3.94 -3.56 -3.81
C GLY A 41 4.07 -2.84 -5.15
N LEU A 42 3.99 -3.54 -6.28
CA LEU A 42 4.00 -2.94 -7.62
C LEU A 42 2.60 -2.45 -7.97
N ASP A 43 1.57 -3.31 -7.82
CA ASP A 43 0.17 -2.97 -8.09
C ASP A 43 -0.26 -1.73 -7.30
N PHE A 44 0.28 -1.58 -6.09
CA PHE A 44 0.02 -0.42 -5.24
C PHE A 44 0.34 0.93 -5.90
N PHE A 45 1.34 1.01 -6.77
CA PHE A 45 1.67 2.25 -7.49
C PHE A 45 0.72 2.53 -8.66
N ASP A 46 0.05 1.51 -9.17
CA ASP A 46 -0.94 1.62 -10.25
C ASP A 46 -2.36 1.87 -9.72
N LEU A 47 -2.60 1.65 -8.42
CA LEU A 47 -3.89 1.91 -7.79
C LEU A 47 -4.33 3.38 -7.93
N THR A 48 -5.54 3.54 -8.41
CA THR A 48 -6.21 4.83 -8.52
C THR A 48 -7.01 5.18 -7.27
N GLN A 49 -7.32 6.47 -7.09
CA GLN A 49 -8.22 6.92 -6.03
C GLN A 49 -9.61 6.27 -6.15
N GLU A 50 -10.11 6.11 -7.38
CA GLU A 50 -11.43 5.55 -7.67
C GLU A 50 -11.51 4.07 -7.26
N GLU A 51 -10.51 3.26 -7.60
CA GLU A 51 -10.46 1.85 -7.19
C GLU A 51 -10.44 1.71 -5.66
N LEU A 52 -9.62 2.51 -4.98
CA LEU A 52 -9.56 2.48 -3.52
C LEU A 52 -10.90 2.86 -2.87
N GLU A 53 -11.58 3.86 -3.41
CA GLU A 53 -12.92 4.26 -2.95
C GLU A 53 -13.98 3.20 -3.28
N HIS A 54 -13.88 2.54 -4.44
CA HIS A 54 -14.74 1.43 -4.85
C HIS A 54 -14.66 0.25 -3.89
N TYR A 55 -13.46 -0.10 -3.42
CA TYR A 55 -13.24 -1.14 -2.39
C TYR A 55 -13.62 -0.68 -0.97
N GLY A 56 -14.26 0.48 -0.81
CA GLY A 56 -14.78 0.97 0.46
C GLY A 56 -13.72 1.63 1.35
N MET A 57 -12.57 2.03 0.80
CA MET A 57 -11.57 2.75 1.57
C MET A 57 -12.02 4.20 1.80
N LYS A 58 -11.92 4.64 3.06
CA LYS A 58 -12.26 6.03 3.42
C LYS A 58 -11.28 7.02 2.79
N LEU A 59 -11.79 8.20 2.44
CA LEU A 59 -11.04 9.29 1.79
C LEU A 59 -9.69 9.62 2.47
N GLY A 60 -9.61 9.60 3.80
CA GLY A 60 -8.39 9.91 4.54
C GLY A 60 -7.20 8.99 4.19
N PRO A 61 -7.31 7.67 4.44
CA PRO A 61 -6.38 6.67 3.93
C PRO A 61 -6.07 6.82 2.44
N VAL A 62 -7.08 6.97 1.57
CA VAL A 62 -6.88 7.10 0.11
C VAL A 62 -5.96 8.26 -0.24
N LYS A 63 -6.20 9.46 0.31
CA LYS A 63 -5.34 10.62 0.09
C LYS A 63 -3.90 10.40 0.57
N ARG A 64 -3.69 9.64 1.65
CA ARG A 64 -2.33 9.32 2.14
C ARG A 64 -1.60 8.38 1.19
N LEU A 65 -2.29 7.37 0.63
CA LEU A 65 -1.70 6.45 -0.34
C LEU A 65 -1.31 7.18 -1.64
N ILE A 66 -2.24 7.93 -2.24
CA ILE A 66 -1.99 8.69 -3.48
C ILE A 66 -0.89 9.73 -3.31
N LYS A 67 -0.81 10.38 -2.14
CA LYS A 67 0.29 11.31 -1.88
C LYS A 67 1.63 10.58 -1.80
N PHE A 68 1.66 9.43 -1.13
CA PHE A 68 2.88 8.64 -1.02
C PHE A 68 3.38 8.12 -2.37
N THR A 69 2.50 7.61 -3.25
CA THR A 69 2.89 7.15 -4.59
C THR A 69 3.50 8.28 -5.41
N LYS A 70 2.87 9.48 -5.41
CA LYS A 70 3.40 10.67 -6.08
C LYS A 70 4.76 11.12 -5.53
N ASP A 71 4.89 11.20 -4.20
CA ASP A 71 6.15 11.59 -3.55
C ASP A 71 7.27 10.58 -3.86
N TRP A 72 6.95 9.29 -3.96
CA TRP A 72 7.91 8.23 -4.27
C TRP A 72 8.37 8.28 -5.72
N LEU A 73 7.45 8.39 -6.68
CA LEU A 73 7.74 8.52 -8.11
C LEU A 73 8.58 9.77 -8.40
N PHE A 74 8.22 10.91 -7.80
CA PHE A 74 8.96 12.16 -7.98
C PHE A 74 10.44 12.06 -7.57
N GLN A 75 10.76 11.23 -6.57
CA GLN A 75 12.12 11.08 -6.06
C GLN A 75 12.96 10.01 -6.77
N HIS A 76 12.35 9.11 -7.55
CA HIS A 76 13.05 7.98 -8.19
C HIS A 76 12.92 7.95 -9.71
N THR A 77 12.18 8.88 -10.32
CA THR A 77 12.04 9.00 -11.78
C THR A 77 12.87 10.16 -12.37
N ILE A 78 13.42 11.05 -11.52
CA ILE A 78 14.41 12.05 -11.91
C ILE A 78 15.77 11.60 -11.36
N ALA A 79 16.38 10.60 -11.99
CA ALA A 79 17.77 10.19 -11.78
C ALA A 79 18.34 9.64 -13.09
#